data_AF-A0AAE1W6V0-F1
#
_entry.id   AF-A0AAE1W6V0-F1
#
_cell.length_a   1.000
_cell.length_b   1.000
_cell.length_c   1.000
_cell.angle_alpha   90.00
_cell.angle_beta   90.00
_cell.angle_gamma   90.00
#
_symmetry.space_group_name_H-M   'P 1'
#
loop_
_entity.id
_entity.type
_entity.pdbx_description
1 polymer ?
#
loop_
_entity_poly.entity_id
_entity_poly.type
_entity_poly.pdbx_seq_one_letter_code
_entity_poly.pdbx_strand_id
1 'polypeptide(L)'
;AYLAYGTQNYIKSTFIVKVRVYTAKNIFQDLKVAKEEFIQATVYVHKQTKIYLPKILRYYAKDMSLGMAALLEVVSGCLTGIQQTAIRKFMNSRPEKYVYWLEQSSSFRYLIHKDIAERRWGG
;
A
#
# COMPACT_ATOMS: atom_id res chain seq x y z
N ALA A 1 -38.72 51.88 -33.55
CA ALA A 1 -37.77 50.95 -34.19
C ALA A 1 -37.01 50.22 -33.09
N TYR A 2 -37.47 49.02 -32.71
CA TYR A 2 -36.75 48.12 -31.82
C TYR A 2 -36.02 47.11 -32.72
N LEU A 3 -34.70 47.22 -32.83
CA LEU A 3 -33.88 46.15 -33.40
C LEU A 3 -33.40 45.30 -32.22
N ALA A 4 -34.02 44.13 -32.08
CA ALA A 4 -33.53 43.06 -31.24
C ALA A 4 -32.19 42.57 -31.82
N TYR A 5 -31.09 42.86 -31.12
CA TYR A 5 -29.79 42.33 -31.49
C TYR A 5 -29.72 40.86 -31.11
N GLY A 6 -29.25 40.07 -32.07
CA GLY A 6 -29.42 38.64 -32.13
C GLY A 6 -28.49 37.81 -31.25
N THR A 7 -28.91 36.55 -31.20
CA THR A 7 -28.13 35.31 -31.04
C THR A 7 -27.59 34.97 -29.65
N GLN A 8 -28.50 34.33 -28.90
CA GLN A 8 -28.32 33.02 -28.26
C GLN A 8 -27.03 32.26 -28.64
N ASN A 9 -26.42 31.62 -27.64
CA ASN A 9 -25.40 30.56 -27.71
C ASN A 9 -23.95 30.97 -27.43
N TYR A 10 -23.66 31.26 -26.17
CA TYR A 10 -22.41 30.80 -25.57
C TYR A 10 -22.76 29.87 -24.42
N ILE A 11 -23.07 28.61 -24.75
CA ILE A 11 -22.95 27.53 -23.77
C ILE A 11 -21.46 27.52 -23.43
N LYS A 12 -21.08 28.17 -22.31
CA LYS A 12 -19.83 27.85 -21.62
C LYS A 12 -19.98 26.40 -21.16
N SER A 13 -19.71 25.47 -22.06
CA SER A 13 -19.46 24.09 -21.71
C SER A 13 -18.11 24.07 -21.00
N THR A 14 -18.12 24.51 -19.74
CA THR A 14 -17.01 24.31 -18.83
C THR A 14 -16.92 22.80 -18.63
N PHE A 15 -16.13 22.14 -19.46
CA PHE A 15 -15.55 20.85 -19.11
C PHE A 15 -14.75 21.10 -17.84
N ILE A 16 -15.38 20.94 -16.67
CA ILE A 16 -14.68 20.95 -15.41
C ILE A 16 -13.86 19.66 -15.42
N VAL A 17 -12.61 19.74 -15.88
CA VAL A 17 -11.65 18.65 -15.73
C VAL A 17 -11.51 18.42 -14.23
N LYS A 18 -12.09 17.32 -13.74
CA LYS A 18 -12.02 16.94 -12.33
C LYS A 18 -10.63 16.36 -12.07
N VAL A 19 -9.67 17.23 -11.79
CA VAL A 19 -8.32 16.85 -11.36
C VAL A 19 -8.39 16.35 -9.91
N ARG A 20 -7.64 15.29 -9.61
CA ARG A 20 -7.44 14.81 -8.24
C ARG A 20 -6.13 15.38 -7.72
N VAL A 21 -6.18 16.06 -6.59
CA VAL A 21 -4.99 16.59 -5.92
C VAL A 21 -4.63 15.65 -4.79
N TYR A 22 -3.43 15.08 -4.84
CA TYR A 22 -2.91 14.20 -3.80
C TYR A 22 -1.78 14.89 -3.07
N THR A 23 -1.89 14.99 -1.75
CA THR A 23 -0.80 15.52 -0.92
C THR A 23 0.18 14.41 -0.54
N ALA A 24 1.43 14.77 -0.29
CA ALA A 24 2.44 13.82 0.20
C ALA A 24 1.97 13.08 1.46
N LYS A 25 1.27 13.79 2.37
CA LYS A 25 0.67 13.21 3.58
C LYS A 25 -0.33 12.11 3.26
N ASN A 26 -1.28 12.37 2.36
CA ASN A 26 -2.35 11.42 2.06
C ASN A 26 -1.79 10.21 1.30
N ILE A 27 -0.88 10.42 0.35
CA ILE A 27 -0.18 9.33 -0.34
C ILE A 27 0.62 8.47 0.63
N PHE A 28 1.38 9.09 1.54
CA PHE A 28 2.19 8.35 2.49
C PHE A 28 1.34 7.46 3.41
N GLN A 29 0.18 7.96 3.86
CA GLN A 29 -0.73 7.17 4.68
C GLN A 29 -1.34 6.00 3.91
N ASP A 30 -1.74 6.23 2.66
CA ASP A 30 -2.31 5.20 1.79
C ASP A 30 -1.28 4.11 1.43
N LEU A 31 -0.02 4.49 1.21
CA LEU A 31 1.08 3.54 1.00
C LEU A 31 1.39 2.68 2.25
N LYS A 32 1.15 3.19 3.46
CA LYS A 32 1.27 2.37 4.68
C LYS A 32 0.22 1.26 4.70
N VAL A 33 -1.02 1.60 4.34
CA VAL A 33 -2.12 0.62 4.23
C VAL A 33 -1.80 -0.41 3.15
N ALA A 34 -1.37 0.04 1.97
CA ALA A 34 -0.93 -0.84 0.88
C ALA A 34 0.15 -1.84 1.32
N LYS A 35 1.14 -1.38 2.09
CA LYS A 35 2.20 -2.21 2.64
C LYS A 35 1.66 -3.26 3.62
N GLU A 36 0.74 -2.87 4.50
CA GLU A 36 0.11 -3.78 5.46
C GLU A 36 -0.68 -4.87 4.75
N GLU A 37 -1.57 -4.49 3.83
CA GLU A 37 -2.37 -5.41 3.03
C GLU A 37 -1.51 -6.34 2.17
N PHE A 38 -0.44 -5.81 1.56
CA PHE A 38 0.54 -6.61 0.83
C PHE A 38 1.13 -7.72 1.71
N ILE A 39 1.60 -7.36 2.91
CA ILE A 39 2.19 -8.32 3.83
C ILE A 39 1.16 -9.35 4.27
N GLN A 40 -0.04 -8.93 4.65
CA GLN A 40 -1.12 -9.82 5.06
C GLN A 40 -1.55 -10.81 3.96
N ALA A 41 -1.57 -10.37 2.71
CA ALA A 41 -2.01 -11.20 1.58
C ALA A 41 -0.93 -12.21 1.12
N THR A 42 0.34 -11.94 1.39
CA THR A 42 1.45 -12.68 0.75
C THR A 42 2.35 -13.43 1.73
N VAL A 43 2.42 -13.00 2.99
CA VAL A 43 3.14 -13.72 4.04
C VAL A 43 2.22 -14.78 4.62
N TYR A 44 2.76 -15.98 4.81
CA TYR A 44 2.03 -17.04 5.51
C TYR A 44 2.99 -17.95 6.28
N VAL A 45 2.43 -18.60 7.31
CA VAL A 45 3.14 -19.57 8.12
C VAL A 45 2.58 -20.96 7.85
N HIS A 46 3.43 -21.87 7.38
CA HIS A 46 3.07 -23.26 7.16
C HIS A 46 3.45 -24.12 8.36
N LYS A 47 2.51 -24.95 8.83
CA LYS A 47 2.69 -25.91 9.93
C LYS A 47 3.38 -25.32 11.18
N GLN A 48 3.17 -24.03 11.44
CA GLN A 48 3.81 -23.28 12.55
C GLN A 48 5.34 -23.43 12.64
N THR A 49 6.01 -23.82 11.54
CA THR A 49 7.45 -24.11 11.51
C THR A 49 8.18 -23.42 10.36
N LYS A 50 7.45 -22.99 9.32
CA LYS A 50 8.05 -22.33 8.15
C LYS A 50 7.33 -21.01 7.86
N ILE A 51 8.09 -19.92 7.79
CA ILE A 51 7.61 -18.61 7.38
C ILE A 51 7.94 -18.42 5.91
N TYR A 52 6.94 -18.11 5.10
CA TYR A 52 7.13 -17.80 3.69
C TYR A 52 7.02 -16.29 3.48
N LEU A 53 8.08 -15.69 2.94
CA LEU A 53 8.17 -14.26 2.68
C LEU A 53 8.33 -14.00 1.17
N PRO A 54 7.62 -13.01 0.59
CA PRO A 54 7.89 -12.52 -0.76
C PRO A 54 9.34 -12.10 -0.95
N LYS A 55 9.94 -12.46 -2.09
CA LYS A 55 11.33 -12.10 -2.42
C LYS A 55 11.62 -10.60 -2.34
N ILE A 56 10.63 -9.74 -2.59
CA ILE A 56 10.78 -8.28 -2.49
C ILE A 56 11.18 -7.83 -1.08
N LEU A 57 10.74 -8.53 -0.03
CA LEU A 57 11.09 -8.22 1.35
C LEU A 57 12.58 -8.44 1.65
N ARG A 58 13.26 -9.30 0.87
CA ARG A 58 14.72 -9.46 0.94
C ARG A 58 15.45 -8.21 0.47
N TYR A 59 14.98 -7.59 -0.62
CA TYR A 59 15.56 -6.36 -1.14
C TYR A 59 15.26 -5.19 -0.21
N TYR A 60 14.02 -5.09 0.28
CA TYR A 60 13.65 -4.11 1.30
C TYR A 60 14.57 -4.17 2.53
N ALA A 61 14.83 -5.36 3.07
CA ALA A 61 15.74 -5.50 4.20
C ALA A 61 17.16 -5.03 3.87
N LYS A 62 17.65 -5.31 2.66
CA LYS A 62 18.97 -4.84 2.20
C LYS A 62 19.01 -3.31 2.10
N ASP A 63 18.02 -2.70 1.46
CA ASP A 63 17.96 -1.26 1.23
C ASP A 63 17.83 -0.48 2.56
N MET A 64 17.10 -1.05 3.52
CA MET A 64 16.93 -0.50 4.85
C MET A 64 18.01 -0.92 5.86
N SER A 65 19.01 -1.71 5.42
CA SER A 65 20.06 -2.27 6.29
C SER A 65 19.52 -3.04 7.51
N LEU A 66 18.41 -3.74 7.33
CA LEU A 66 17.75 -4.53 8.37
C LEU A 66 18.29 -5.96 8.42
N GLY A 67 18.57 -6.43 9.65
CA GLY A 67 18.75 -7.86 9.92
C GLY A 67 17.43 -8.64 9.85
N MET A 68 17.52 -9.97 9.83
CA MET A 68 16.34 -10.84 9.72
C MET A 68 15.33 -10.63 10.85
N ALA A 69 15.80 -10.46 12.09
CA ALA A 69 14.93 -10.20 13.23
C ALA A 69 14.14 -8.89 13.07
N ALA A 70 14.81 -7.81 12.64
CA ALA A 70 14.18 -6.51 12.40
C ALA A 70 13.20 -6.55 11.21
N LEU A 71 13.50 -7.34 10.17
CA LEU A 71 12.54 -7.59 9.09
C LEU A 71 11.28 -8.29 9.61
N LEU A 72 11.45 -9.33 10.44
CA LEU A 72 10.33 -10.07 11.00
C LEU A 72 9.51 -9.24 11.99
N GLU A 73 10.13 -8.31 12.73
CA GLU A 73 9.43 -7.30 13.53
C GLU A 73 8.47 -6.48 12.66
N VAL A 74 8.96 -5.89 11.56
CA VAL A 74 8.16 -5.10 10.61
C VAL A 74 7.01 -5.94 10.02
N VAL A 75 7.31 -7.18 9.61
CA VAL A 75 6.30 -8.10 9.06
C VAL A 75 5.25 -8.45 10.12
N SER A 76 5.68 -8.77 11.35
CA SER A 76 4.78 -9.12 12.45
C SER A 76 3.89 -7.94 12.86
N GLY A 77 4.36 -6.70 12.72
CA GLY A 77 3.59 -5.49 12.97
C GLY A 77 2.40 -5.31 12.00
N CYS A 78 2.48 -5.90 10.81
CA CYS A 78 1.40 -5.87 9.82
C CYS A 78 0.42 -7.03 9.94
N LEU A 79 0.77 -8.09 10.65
CA LEU A 79 -0.03 -9.30 10.78
C LEU A 79 -0.85 -9.29 12.07
N THR A 80 -1.96 -10.03 12.07
CA THR A 80 -2.82 -10.17 13.24
C THR A 80 -3.06 -11.64 13.57
N GLY A 81 -3.45 -11.91 14.82
CA GLY A 81 -3.84 -13.24 15.29
C GLY A 81 -2.74 -14.29 15.21
N ILE A 82 -3.09 -15.49 14.74
CA ILE A 82 -2.24 -16.68 14.80
C ILE A 82 -0.92 -16.50 14.05
N GLN A 83 -0.93 -15.82 12.90
CA GLN A 83 0.28 -15.61 12.10
C GLN A 83 1.29 -14.71 12.84
N GLN A 84 0.81 -13.64 13.47
CA GLN A 84 1.67 -12.73 14.25
C GLN A 84 2.32 -13.46 15.43
N THR A 85 1.54 -14.23 16.20
CA THR A 85 2.07 -15.01 17.32
C THR A 85 3.10 -16.04 16.87
N ALA A 86 2.85 -16.71 15.73
CA ALA A 86 3.79 -17.67 15.17
C ALA A 86 5.12 -16.99 14.81
N ILE A 87 5.10 -15.87 14.08
CA ILE A 87 6.31 -15.13 13.70
C ILE A 87 7.12 -14.68 14.92
N ARG A 88 6.46 -14.16 15.95
CA ARG A 88 7.12 -13.75 17.20
C ARG A 88 7.83 -14.90 17.92
N LYS A 89 7.31 -16.14 17.84
CA LYS A 89 8.01 -17.31 18.40
C LYS A 89 9.34 -17.57 17.70
N PHE A 90 9.42 -17.38 16.38
CA PHE A 90 10.67 -17.59 15.64
C PHE A 90 11.72 -16.52 15.94
N MET A 91 11.30 -15.28 16.23
CA MET A 91 12.20 -14.19 16.61
C MET A 91 12.98 -14.48 17.90
N ASN A 92 12.40 -15.24 18.83
CA ASN A 92 13.09 -15.68 20.05
C ASN A 92 14.10 -16.82 19.82
N SER A 93 14.25 -17.27 18.58
CA SER A 93 15.13 -18.38 18.18
C SER A 93 16.10 -17.92 17.10
N ARG A 94 16.49 -18.81 16.16
CA ARG A 94 17.34 -18.48 15.01
C ARG A 94 16.48 -18.34 13.74
N PRO A 95 15.92 -17.14 13.47
CA PRO A 95 14.87 -16.95 12.46
C PRO A 95 15.28 -17.34 11.05
N GLU A 96 16.57 -17.24 10.71
CA GLU A 96 17.10 -17.55 9.38
C GLU A 96 16.86 -19.01 8.96
N LYS A 97 16.70 -19.93 9.93
CA LYS A 97 16.43 -21.34 9.65
C LYS A 97 15.00 -21.62 9.20
N TYR A 98 14.08 -20.71 9.47
CA TYR A 98 12.65 -20.91 9.29
C TYR A 98 12.05 -20.04 8.18
N VAL A 99 12.82 -19.09 7.65
CA VAL A 99 12.39 -18.16 6.60
C VAL A 99 12.69 -18.76 5.22
N TYR A 100 11.64 -18.86 4.41
CA TYR A 100 11.69 -19.31 3.03
C TYR A 100 11.22 -18.19 2.11
N TRP A 101 11.97 -17.97 1.03
CA TRP A 101 11.63 -16.93 0.05
C TRP A 101 10.73 -17.50 -1.03
N LEU A 102 9.58 -16.86 -1.23
CA LEU A 102 8.71 -17.13 -2.36
C LEU A 102 9.35 -16.66 -3.66
N GLU A 103 8.86 -17.17 -4.78
CA GLU A 103 9.23 -16.65 -6.10
C GLU A 103 8.85 -15.18 -6.24
N GLN A 104 9.54 -14.49 -7.15
CA GLN A 104 9.21 -13.10 -7.43
C GLN A 104 7.87 -13.05 -8.16
N SER A 105 6.94 -12.27 -7.62
CA SER A 105 5.63 -12.06 -8.21
C SER A 105 5.29 -10.58 -8.24
N SER A 106 4.70 -10.13 -9.34
CA SER A 106 4.12 -8.79 -9.53
C SER A 106 2.59 -8.83 -9.57
N SER A 107 1.98 -9.90 -9.07
CA SER A 107 0.52 -10.09 -9.09
C SER A 107 -0.22 -9.11 -8.18
N PHE A 108 0.41 -8.69 -7.08
CA PHE A 108 -0.13 -7.69 -6.18
C PHE A 108 -0.10 -6.30 -6.83
N ARG A 109 -1.29 -5.69 -6.93
CA ARG A 109 -1.48 -4.35 -7.48
C ARG A 109 -2.33 -3.56 -6.51
N TYR A 110 -1.79 -2.45 -6.02
CA TYR A 110 -2.50 -1.53 -5.15
C TYR A 110 -2.99 -0.32 -5.96
N LEU A 111 -4.26 0.04 -5.80
CA LEU A 111 -4.87 1.19 -6.44
C LEU A 111 -5.09 2.29 -5.42
N ILE A 112 -4.40 3.42 -5.58
CA ILE A 112 -4.55 4.59 -4.70
C ILE A 112 -6.00 5.07 -4.74
N HIS A 113 -6.64 5.10 -3.57
CA HIS A 113 -8.07 5.38 -3.50
C HIS A 113 -8.37 6.83 -3.93
N LYS A 114 -9.50 7.04 -4.60
CA LYS A 114 -9.87 8.39 -5.09
C LYS A 114 -10.25 9.32 -3.94
N ASP A 115 -10.69 8.75 -2.83
CA ASP A 115 -11.25 9.49 -1.70
C ASP A 115 -10.19 10.15 -0.83
N ILE A 116 -8.91 9.78 -0.98
CA ILE A 116 -7.81 10.44 -0.28
C ILE A 116 -7.35 11.71 -1.01
N ALA A 117 -7.84 11.95 -2.23
CA ALA A 117 -7.57 13.20 -2.92
C ALA A 117 -8.28 14.35 -2.20
N GLU A 118 -7.65 15.53 -2.16
CA GLU A 118 -8.27 16.71 -1.55
C GLU A 118 -9.64 16.98 -2.19
N ARG A 119 -10.63 17.18 -1.33
CA ARG A 119 -11.94 17.64 -1.76
C ARG A 119 -11.80 19.11 -2.11
N ARG A 120 -11.76 19.40 -3.41
CA ARG A 120 -11.91 20.71 -4.09
C ARG A 120 -11.58 21.95 -3.25
N TRP A 121 -10.58 22.70 -3.71
CA TRP A 121 -10.42 24.10 -3.36
C TRP A 121 -11.69 24.87 -3.77
N GLY A 122 -12.39 25.44 -2.79
CA GLY A 122 -13.64 26.17 -2.99
C GLY A 122 -14.57 26.05 -1.78
N GLY A 123 -14.15 26.66 -0.67
CA GLY A 123 -15.05 27.14 0.38
C GLY A 123 -15.30 28.62 0.18
#